data_AF-A0ABC8VG55-F1
#
_entry.id   AF-A0ABC8VG55-F1
#
_cell.length_a   1.000
_cell.length_b   1.000
_cell.length_c   1.000
_cell.angle_alpha   90.00
_cell.angle_beta   90.00
_cell.angle_gamma   90.00
#
_symmetry.space_group_name_H-M   'P 1'
#
loop_
_entity.id
_entity.type
_entity.pdbx_description
1 polymer ?
#
loop_
_entity_poly.entity_id
_entity_poly.type
_entity_poly.pdbx_seq_one_letter_code
_entity_poly.pdbx_strand_id
1 'polypeptide(L)'
;MDADDDSYFKSLDDNFIIAYEDVCKPSEKNTYKEAAKRQSETFAESALKHYNNDKNNKVKYDLISAITSCGILDMKGFFGHVNFIAKGKNQQNSKEELFFAELHLEHDTFVPTSVLSLEGVKKVGGLRGSKYDRFNGVGFPMDAQHCYACGSKVKHPKNGTLYETGHVPFSDYYHT
;
A
#
# COMPACT_ATOMS: atom_id res chain seq x y z
N MET A 1 45.79 6.12 -7.25
CA MET A 1 46.00 4.67 -7.03
C MET A 1 44.65 4.13 -6.72
N ASP A 2 44.15 3.38 -7.70
CA ASP A 2 42.75 3.10 -7.95
C ASP A 2 42.20 2.11 -6.94
N ALA A 3 41.02 2.40 -6.41
CA ALA A 3 40.31 1.51 -5.52
C ALA A 3 39.71 0.39 -6.37
N ASP A 4 40.24 -0.81 -6.14
CA ASP A 4 39.84 -2.05 -6.80
C ASP A 4 38.31 -2.21 -6.84
N ASP A 5 37.81 -2.46 -8.06
CA ASP A 5 36.46 -2.94 -8.38
C ASP A 5 36.30 -4.30 -7.70
N ASP A 6 35.68 -4.29 -6.53
CA ASP A 6 35.57 -5.42 -5.61
C ASP A 6 34.71 -6.52 -6.28
N SER A 7 35.37 -7.41 -7.03
CA SER A 7 34.73 -8.44 -7.87
C SER A 7 33.82 -9.39 -7.07
N TYR A 8 34.02 -9.44 -5.75
CA TYR A 8 33.20 -10.17 -4.81
C TYR A 8 31.79 -9.58 -4.64
N PHE A 9 31.66 -8.25 -4.58
CA PHE A 9 30.36 -7.57 -4.49
C PHE A 9 29.57 -7.70 -5.78
N LYS A 10 30.25 -7.55 -6.92
CA LYS A 10 29.65 -7.72 -8.25
C LYS A 10 29.14 -9.15 -8.47
N SER A 11 29.90 -10.15 -8.02
CA SER A 11 29.50 -11.56 -8.05
C SER A 11 28.29 -11.86 -7.17
N LEU A 12 28.13 -11.18 -6.03
CA LEU A 12 26.97 -11.35 -5.15
C LEU A 12 25.71 -10.71 -5.75
N ASP A 13 25.85 -9.51 -6.34
CA ASP A 13 24.75 -8.84 -7.04
C ASP A 13 24.32 -9.61 -8.29
N ASP A 14 25.27 -10.10 -9.08
CA ASP A 14 25.00 -10.91 -10.27
C ASP A 14 24.38 -12.26 -9.89
N ASN A 15 24.84 -12.92 -8.82
CA ASN A 15 24.21 -14.14 -8.32
C ASN A 15 22.81 -13.89 -7.75
N PHE A 16 22.56 -12.72 -7.16
CA PHE A 16 21.23 -12.34 -6.68
C PHE A 16 20.27 -12.03 -7.85
N ILE A 17 20.75 -11.36 -8.90
CA ILE A 17 19.98 -11.09 -10.12
C ILE A 17 19.71 -12.38 -10.89
N ILE A 18 20.70 -13.25 -11.06
CA ILE A 18 20.55 -14.56 -11.71
C ILE A 18 19.61 -15.44 -10.90
N ALA A 19 19.74 -15.50 -9.57
CA ALA A 19 18.79 -16.23 -8.73
C ALA A 19 17.38 -15.63 -8.79
N TYR A 20 17.23 -14.30 -8.89
CA TYR A 20 15.93 -13.64 -9.04
C TYR A 20 15.27 -13.94 -10.40
N GLU A 21 16.06 -14.01 -11.47
CA GLU A 21 15.61 -14.34 -12.82
C GLU A 21 15.31 -15.83 -13.00
N ASP A 22 16.10 -16.71 -12.37
CA ASP A 22 15.94 -18.17 -12.46
C ASP A 22 14.83 -18.71 -11.53
N VAL A 23 14.54 -18.00 -10.43
CA VAL A 23 13.38 -18.26 -9.55
C VAL A 23 12.08 -17.76 -10.20
N CYS A 24 12.04 -16.59 -10.84
CA CYS A 24 10.80 -16.07 -11.43
C CYS A 24 10.54 -16.56 -12.87
N LYS A 25 10.18 -17.84 -13.00
CA LYS A 25 9.62 -18.39 -14.25
C LYS A 25 8.37 -17.58 -14.67
N PRO A 26 8.08 -17.42 -15.98
CA PRO A 26 6.92 -16.67 -16.47
C PRO A 26 5.56 -17.11 -15.88
N SER A 27 5.44 -18.39 -15.51
CA SER A 27 4.26 -18.95 -14.83
C SER A 27 4.03 -18.36 -13.43
N GLU A 28 5.09 -18.06 -12.68
CA GLU A 28 5.01 -17.53 -11.32
C GLU A 28 4.77 -16.02 -11.29
N LYS A 29 5.21 -15.28 -12.33
CA LYS A 29 4.86 -13.86 -12.48
C LYS A 29 3.36 -13.67 -12.69
N ASN A 30 2.68 -14.61 -13.35
CA ASN A 30 1.23 -14.57 -13.52
C ASN A 30 0.50 -14.88 -12.20
N THR A 31 0.96 -15.86 -11.42
CA THR A 31 0.35 -16.18 -10.12
C THR A 31 0.51 -15.03 -9.11
N TYR A 32 1.65 -14.33 -9.09
CA TYR A 32 1.86 -13.18 -8.22
C TYR A 32 0.95 -12.00 -8.56
N LYS A 33 0.74 -11.73 -9.86
CA LYS A 33 -0.21 -10.70 -10.32
C LYS A 33 -1.64 -11.04 -9.95
N GLU A 34 -2.05 -12.30 -10.11
CA GLU A 34 -3.36 -12.76 -9.69
C GLU A 34 -3.57 -12.66 -8.17
N ALA A 35 -2.56 -13.04 -7.38
CA ALA A 35 -2.60 -12.92 -5.94
C ALA A 35 -2.73 -11.45 -5.48
N ALA A 36 -1.95 -10.54 -6.09
CA ALA A 36 -2.04 -9.11 -5.81
C ALA A 36 -3.41 -8.52 -6.20
N LYS A 37 -3.98 -8.96 -7.33
CA LYS A 37 -5.33 -8.58 -7.76
C LYS A 37 -6.39 -9.07 -6.77
N ARG A 38 -6.35 -10.36 -6.39
CA ARG A 38 -7.26 -10.94 -5.40
C ARG A 38 -7.18 -10.21 -4.06
N GLN A 39 -5.97 -9.90 -3.59
CA GLN A 39 -5.78 -9.11 -2.36
C GLN A 39 -6.44 -7.73 -2.47
N SER A 40 -6.21 -7.02 -3.57
CA SER A 40 -6.82 -5.70 -3.81
C SER A 40 -8.35 -5.78 -3.82
N GLU A 41 -8.91 -6.81 -4.46
CA GLU A 41 -10.36 -7.06 -4.49
C GLU A 41 -10.90 -7.35 -3.09
N THR A 42 -10.28 -8.26 -2.33
CA THR A 42 -10.68 -8.59 -0.96
C THR A 42 -10.68 -7.36 -0.04
N PHE A 43 -9.64 -6.51 -0.15
CA PHE A 43 -9.56 -5.29 0.66
C PHE A 43 -10.65 -4.29 0.26
N ALA A 44 -10.84 -4.06 -1.04
CA ALA A 44 -11.84 -3.12 -1.54
C ALA A 44 -13.28 -3.56 -1.18
N GLU A 45 -13.58 -4.85 -1.32
CA GLU A 45 -14.88 -5.42 -0.94
C GLU A 45 -15.13 -5.28 0.56
N SER A 46 -14.14 -5.58 1.39
CA SER A 46 -14.24 -5.46 2.85
C SER A 46 -14.47 -4.01 3.28
N ALA A 47 -13.70 -3.07 2.70
CA ALA A 47 -13.84 -1.64 2.91
C ALA A 47 -15.24 -1.15 2.54
N LEU A 48 -15.71 -1.50 1.34
CA LEU A 48 -16.99 -1.02 0.85
C LEU A 48 -18.18 -1.63 1.60
N LYS A 49 -18.09 -2.92 1.94
CA LYS A 49 -19.11 -3.60 2.77
C LYS A 49 -19.25 -2.91 4.12
N HIS A 50 -18.13 -2.59 4.78
CA HIS A 50 -18.14 -1.86 6.04
C HIS A 50 -18.76 -0.47 5.88
N TYR A 51 -18.27 0.32 4.92
CA TYR A 51 -18.79 1.67 4.64
C TYR A 51 -20.29 1.67 4.38
N ASN A 52 -20.78 0.72 3.57
CA ASN A 52 -22.19 0.61 3.24
C ASN A 52 -23.06 0.12 4.41
N ASN A 53 -22.51 -0.66 5.35
CA ASN A 53 -23.26 -1.12 6.51
C ASN A 53 -23.38 -0.03 7.61
N ASP A 54 -22.52 0.97 7.60
CA ASP A 54 -22.63 2.12 8.52
C ASP A 54 -23.89 2.95 8.19
N LYS A 55 -24.79 3.09 9.16
CA LYS A 55 -26.05 3.84 9.04
C LYS A 55 -25.82 5.35 8.88
N ASN A 56 -24.66 5.86 9.29
CA ASN A 56 -24.30 7.27 9.14
C ASN A 56 -23.98 7.65 7.70
N ASN A 57 -23.55 6.68 6.88
CA ASN A 57 -23.26 6.89 5.47
C ASN A 57 -24.56 6.92 4.65
N LYS A 58 -24.99 8.13 4.27
CA LYS A 58 -26.24 8.38 3.51
C LYS A 58 -26.18 7.83 2.09
N VAL A 59 -25.03 7.93 1.44
CA VAL A 59 -24.80 7.39 0.11
C VAL A 59 -24.17 6.02 0.24
N LYS A 60 -24.73 5.04 -0.46
CA LYS A 60 -24.14 3.70 -0.60
C LYS A 60 -23.46 3.62 -1.96
N TYR A 61 -22.44 2.79 -2.06
CA TYR A 61 -21.67 2.65 -3.30
C TYR A 61 -21.62 1.20 -3.76
N ASP A 62 -21.59 0.97 -5.06
CA ASP A 62 -21.23 -0.31 -5.65
C ASP A 62 -19.76 -0.27 -6.10
N LEU A 63 -19.02 -1.36 -5.87
CA LEU A 63 -17.62 -1.48 -6.25
C LEU A 63 -17.53 -1.61 -7.77
N ILE A 64 -16.74 -0.75 -8.41
CA ILE A 64 -16.48 -0.83 -9.86
C ILE A 64 -15.19 -1.60 -10.13
N SER A 65 -14.10 -1.26 -9.43
CA SER A 65 -12.84 -1.98 -9.55
C SER A 65 -11.92 -1.71 -8.36
N ALA A 66 -11.12 -2.72 -7.97
CA ALA A 66 -9.96 -2.49 -7.13
C ALA A 66 -8.76 -2.10 -8.01
N ILE A 67 -7.98 -1.10 -7.59
CA ILE A 67 -6.88 -0.54 -8.38
C ILE A 67 -5.56 -1.14 -7.96
N THR A 68 -5.20 -0.97 -6.69
CA THR A 68 -3.93 -1.48 -6.15
C THR A 68 -4.01 -1.52 -4.63
N SER A 69 -3.35 -2.50 -4.04
CA SER A 69 -3.16 -2.62 -2.60
C SER A 69 -1.68 -2.67 -2.20
N CYS A 70 -1.42 -2.47 -0.92
CA CYS A 70 -0.16 -2.76 -0.24
C CYS A 70 -0.48 -3.39 1.11
N GLY A 71 0.07 -4.57 1.37
CA GLY A 71 0.13 -5.14 2.72
C GLY A 71 1.26 -4.48 3.51
N ILE A 72 1.03 -4.24 4.79
CA ILE A 72 1.96 -3.59 5.70
C ILE A 72 1.97 -4.42 6.98
N LEU A 73 3.13 -4.90 7.40
CA LEU A 73 3.29 -5.53 8.70
C LEU A 73 3.92 -4.49 9.63
N ASP A 74 3.24 -4.19 10.73
CA ASP A 74 3.75 -3.34 11.80
C ASP A 74 3.64 -4.03 13.17
N MET A 75 4.00 -3.32 14.24
CA MET A 75 3.99 -3.87 15.62
C MET A 75 2.58 -4.16 16.16
N LYS A 76 1.54 -3.53 15.61
CA LYS A 76 0.13 -3.75 15.99
C LYS A 76 -0.50 -4.89 15.19
N GLY A 77 0.05 -5.24 14.03
CA GLY A 77 -0.42 -6.37 13.24
C GLY A 77 -0.24 -6.17 11.74
N PHE A 78 -1.10 -6.84 10.98
CA PHE A 78 -1.09 -6.75 9.52
C PHE A 78 -2.17 -5.77 9.06
N PHE A 79 -1.75 -4.78 8.29
CA PHE A 79 -2.59 -3.75 7.71
C PHE A 79 -2.59 -3.82 6.19
N GLY A 80 -3.66 -3.31 5.60
CA GLY A 80 -3.84 -3.20 4.15
C GLY A 80 -4.20 -1.78 3.77
N HIS A 81 -3.40 -1.17 2.89
CA HIS A 81 -3.80 0.04 2.17
C HIS A 81 -4.33 -0.35 0.79
N VAL A 82 -5.48 0.20 0.38
CA VAL A 82 -6.06 -0.09 -0.93
C VAL A 82 -6.66 1.16 -1.56
N ASN A 83 -6.53 1.25 -2.89
CA ASN A 83 -7.38 2.12 -3.69
C ASN A 83 -8.36 1.33 -4.53
N PHE A 84 -9.56 1.86 -4.64
CA PHE A 84 -10.62 1.29 -5.47
C PHE A 84 -11.51 2.39 -6.04
N ILE A 85 -12.18 2.09 -7.14
CA ILE A 85 -13.21 2.94 -7.74
C ILE A 85 -14.57 2.41 -7.32
N ALA A 86 -15.41 3.30 -6.82
CA ALA A 86 -16.79 2.97 -6.51
C ALA A 86 -17.74 4.03 -7.08
N LYS A 87 -19.00 3.64 -7.23
CA LYS A 87 -20.04 4.51 -7.81
C LYS A 87 -21.28 4.50 -6.93
N GLY A 88 -21.88 5.67 -6.73
CA GLY A 88 -23.08 5.83 -5.91
C GLY A 88 -24.22 4.94 -6.39
N LYS A 89 -24.70 4.07 -5.51
CA LYS A 89 -25.79 3.13 -5.73
C LYS A 89 -27.12 3.86 -5.87
N ASN A 90 -27.94 3.41 -6.82
CA ASN A 90 -29.27 3.99 -7.10
C ASN A 90 -29.27 5.48 -7.48
N GLN A 91 -28.13 6.01 -7.94
CA GLN A 91 -28.00 7.38 -8.44
C GLN A 91 -27.71 7.32 -9.95
N GLN A 92 -28.70 7.66 -10.77
CA GLN A 92 -28.63 7.53 -12.24
C GLN A 92 -27.46 8.32 -12.86
N ASN A 93 -27.02 9.39 -12.19
CA ASN A 93 -25.94 10.27 -12.62
C ASN A 93 -24.77 10.32 -11.62
N SER A 94 -24.60 9.31 -10.75
CA SER A 94 -23.42 9.26 -9.88
C SER A 94 -22.15 9.15 -10.71
N LYS A 95 -21.11 9.83 -10.26
CA LYS A 95 -19.77 9.73 -10.84
C LYS A 95 -19.03 8.58 -10.19
N GLU A 96 -18.07 8.04 -10.91
CA GLU A 96 -17.06 7.15 -10.34
C GLU A 96 -16.13 7.98 -9.47
N GLU A 97 -15.84 7.47 -8.27
CA GLU A 97 -15.00 8.13 -7.29
C GLU A 97 -13.84 7.22 -6.90
N LEU A 98 -12.65 7.82 -6.74
CA LEU A 98 -11.49 7.12 -6.20
C LEU A 98 -11.55 7.12 -4.68
N PHE A 99 -11.47 5.93 -4.07
CA PHE A 99 -11.39 5.76 -2.63
C PHE A 99 -10.00 5.32 -2.19
N PHE A 100 -9.67 5.68 -0.96
CA PHE A 100 -8.62 5.07 -0.17
C PHE A 100 -9.25 4.36 1.03
N ALA A 101 -8.73 3.20 1.38
CA ALA A 101 -9.05 2.54 2.64
C ALA A 101 -7.80 1.96 3.30
N GLU A 102 -7.82 2.00 4.63
CA GLU A 102 -6.94 1.24 5.51
C GLU A 102 -7.76 0.15 6.19
N LEU A 103 -7.21 -1.06 6.23
CA LEU A 103 -7.80 -2.22 6.88
C LEU A 103 -6.79 -2.83 7.84
N HIS A 104 -7.26 -3.34 8.96
CA HIS A 104 -6.51 -4.12 9.92
C HIS A 104 -6.98 -5.58 9.89
N LEU A 105 -6.06 -6.54 9.89
CA LEU A 105 -6.38 -7.96 9.94
C LEU A 105 -6.65 -8.39 11.39
N GLU A 106 -7.91 -8.72 11.69
CA GLU A 106 -8.36 -9.20 12.99
C GLU A 106 -8.98 -10.58 12.85
N HIS A 107 -8.45 -11.59 13.56
CA HIS A 107 -8.99 -12.95 13.58
C HIS A 107 -9.36 -13.47 12.17
N ASP A 108 -8.43 -13.34 11.22
CA ASP A 108 -8.56 -13.71 9.80
C ASP A 108 -9.57 -12.89 8.97
N THR A 109 -10.06 -11.76 9.50
CA THR A 109 -10.96 -10.84 8.79
C THR A 109 -10.35 -9.45 8.65
N PHE A 110 -10.46 -8.85 7.47
CA PHE A 110 -10.06 -7.45 7.27
C PHE A 110 -11.14 -6.50 7.76
N VAL A 111 -10.82 -5.77 8.84
CA VAL A 111 -11.68 -4.75 9.46
C VAL A 111 -11.18 -3.38 9.03
N PRO A 112 -11.99 -2.58 8.30
CA PRO A 112 -11.58 -1.24 7.90
C PRO A 112 -11.41 -0.32 9.12
N THR A 113 -10.25 0.33 9.20
CA THR A 113 -9.96 1.41 10.17
C THR A 113 -10.29 2.78 9.58
N SER A 114 -10.20 2.90 8.25
CA SER A 114 -10.48 4.13 7.52
C SER A 114 -11.00 3.84 6.11
N VAL A 115 -12.02 4.57 5.66
CA VAL A 115 -12.55 4.51 4.29
C VAL A 115 -12.93 5.92 3.85
N LEU A 116 -12.29 6.43 2.80
CA LEU A 116 -12.34 7.84 2.43
C LEU A 116 -12.44 8.00 0.91
N SER A 117 -13.38 8.82 0.45
CA SER A 117 -13.34 9.33 -0.93
C SER A 117 -12.18 10.32 -1.07
N LEU A 118 -11.38 10.16 -2.12
CA LEU A 118 -10.29 11.07 -2.47
C LEU A 118 -10.76 12.15 -3.47
N GLU A 119 -12.05 12.21 -3.79
CA GLU A 119 -12.60 13.24 -4.66
C GLU A 119 -12.56 14.61 -3.99
N GLY A 120 -12.11 15.61 -4.74
CA GLY A 120 -11.94 16.98 -4.23
C GLY A 120 -10.81 17.16 -3.20
N VAL A 121 -10.10 16.08 -2.82
CA VAL A 121 -8.99 16.12 -1.86
C VAL A 121 -7.64 16.04 -2.58
N LYS A 122 -6.62 16.72 -2.05
CA LYS A 122 -5.24 16.52 -2.50
C LYS A 122 -4.80 15.09 -2.16
N LYS A 123 -4.54 14.29 -3.19
CA LYS A 123 -4.01 12.93 -3.09
C LYS A 123 -2.52 12.89 -3.36
N VAL A 124 -1.78 12.14 -2.56
CA VAL A 124 -0.33 11.94 -2.69
C VAL A 124 -0.03 10.46 -2.89
N GLY A 125 1.09 10.12 -3.53
CA GLY A 125 1.54 8.73 -3.59
C GLY A 125 2.34 8.37 -2.33
N GLY A 126 2.44 7.07 -2.03
CA GLY A 126 3.41 6.59 -1.05
C GLY A 126 4.86 6.87 -1.46
N LEU A 127 5.74 6.92 -0.47
CA LEU A 127 7.16 7.28 -0.58
C LEU A 127 8.11 6.09 -0.39
N ARG A 128 7.64 4.85 -0.58
CA ARG A 128 8.51 3.66 -0.48
C ARG A 128 9.73 3.78 -1.39
N GLY A 129 10.90 3.57 -0.80
CA GLY A 129 12.19 3.56 -1.51
C GLY A 129 12.74 4.95 -1.85
N SER A 130 12.12 6.04 -1.38
CA SER A 130 12.73 7.37 -1.46
C SER A 130 14.06 7.37 -0.70
N LYS A 131 15.18 7.41 -1.43
CA LYS A 131 16.51 7.60 -0.87
C LYS A 131 16.58 9.03 -0.33
N TYR A 132 16.80 9.19 0.97
CA TYR A 132 16.96 10.51 1.57
C TYR A 132 18.36 11.03 1.26
N ASP A 133 18.43 12.25 0.75
CA ASP A 133 19.68 12.99 0.64
C ASP A 133 20.09 13.42 2.07
N ARG A 134 21.12 12.75 2.60
CA ARG A 134 21.94 13.12 3.77
C ARG A 134 21.27 13.98 4.86
N PHE A 135 20.49 13.36 5.74
CA PHE A 135 20.27 13.88 7.09
C PHE A 135 21.25 13.23 8.06
N ASN A 136 22.48 13.77 8.12
CA ASN A 136 23.42 13.77 9.25
C ASN A 136 23.39 12.60 10.27
N GLY A 137 23.21 11.34 9.84
CA GLY A 137 23.29 10.18 10.73
C GLY A 137 22.21 10.08 11.83
N VAL A 138 21.07 10.77 11.69
CA VAL A 138 19.99 10.74 12.69
C VAL A 138 18.67 10.30 12.06
N GLY A 139 18.41 8.99 12.11
CA GLY A 139 17.07 8.40 12.18
C GLY A 139 16.14 8.51 10.96
N PHE A 140 15.26 7.52 10.85
CA PHE A 140 14.27 7.38 9.79
C PHE A 140 13.24 8.54 9.76
N PRO A 141 12.58 8.80 8.62
CA PRO A 141 11.52 9.80 8.54
C PRO A 141 10.33 9.28 9.33
N MET A 142 10.06 9.92 10.45
CA MET A 142 8.92 9.65 11.33
C MET A 142 7.85 10.74 11.20
N ASP A 143 7.61 11.24 9.98
CA ASP A 143 6.51 12.19 9.83
C ASP A 143 5.17 11.43 9.78
N ALA A 144 4.20 11.93 10.53
CA ALA A 144 2.85 11.36 10.58
C ALA A 144 2.00 11.81 9.37
N GLN A 145 2.62 12.25 8.28
CA GLN A 145 1.93 12.81 7.11
C GLN A 145 2.00 11.89 5.89
N HIS A 146 3.06 11.09 5.77
CA HIS A 146 3.29 10.25 4.60
C HIS A 146 3.29 8.76 4.92
N CYS A 147 2.99 7.98 3.87
CA CYS A 147 3.11 6.53 3.91
C CYS A 147 4.41 6.10 3.22
N TYR A 148 5.36 5.58 3.98
CA TYR A 148 6.63 5.04 3.53
C TYR A 148 6.59 3.54 3.20
N ALA A 149 5.53 2.85 3.62
CA ALA A 149 5.32 1.44 3.28
C ALA A 149 4.79 1.26 1.85
N CYS A 150 4.01 2.21 1.35
CA CYS A 150 3.40 2.14 0.02
C CYS A 150 4.29 2.75 -1.06
N GLY A 151 4.27 2.15 -2.26
CA GLY A 151 4.80 2.80 -3.46
C GLY A 151 3.91 3.93 -3.96
N SER A 152 4.43 4.76 -4.86
CA SER A 152 3.74 5.93 -5.41
C SER A 152 2.44 5.64 -6.16
N LYS A 153 2.19 4.37 -6.50
CA LYS A 153 0.96 3.90 -7.16
C LYS A 153 -0.25 3.91 -6.22
N VAL A 154 -0.07 3.58 -4.94
CA VAL A 154 -1.12 3.71 -3.94
C VAL A 154 -1.23 5.19 -3.58
N LYS A 155 -2.43 5.74 -3.69
CA LYS A 155 -2.78 7.12 -3.40
C LYS A 155 -3.38 7.22 -2.01
N HIS A 156 -2.88 8.16 -1.23
CA HIS A 156 -3.28 8.46 0.13
C HIS A 156 -3.93 9.84 0.20
N PRO A 157 -4.79 10.09 1.18
CA PRO A 157 -5.13 11.46 1.55
C PRO A 157 -3.86 12.20 1.97
N LYS A 158 -3.73 13.49 1.62
CA LYS A 158 -2.58 14.30 2.04
C LYS A 158 -2.45 14.42 3.57
N ASN A 159 -3.58 14.41 4.28
CA ASN A 159 -3.55 14.43 5.74
C ASN A 159 -3.27 13.01 6.25
N GLY A 160 -2.05 12.78 6.74
CA GLY A 160 -1.62 11.46 7.20
C GLY A 160 -2.35 10.94 8.43
N THR A 161 -3.00 11.81 9.22
CA THR A 161 -3.77 11.40 10.42
C THR A 161 -5.05 10.61 10.11
N LEU A 162 -5.31 10.33 8.84
CA LEU A 162 -6.49 9.64 8.33
C LEU A 162 -6.25 8.14 8.08
N TYR A 163 -5.05 7.67 8.39
CA TYR A 163 -4.66 6.26 8.43
C TYR A 163 -3.64 6.08 9.57
N GLU A 164 -3.51 4.88 10.09
CA GLU A 164 -2.67 4.59 11.26
C GLU A 164 -1.26 4.12 10.88
N THR A 165 -1.12 3.36 9.79
CA THR A 165 0.09 2.60 9.50
C THR A 165 0.90 3.13 8.32
N GLY A 166 2.14 2.66 8.22
CA GLY A 166 3.06 3.01 7.13
C GLY A 166 3.75 4.36 7.30
N HIS A 167 3.59 5.06 8.43
CA HIS A 167 4.34 6.27 8.77
C HIS A 167 5.80 6.03 9.13
N VAL A 168 6.19 4.77 9.34
CA VAL A 168 7.57 4.37 9.64
C VAL A 168 8.04 3.39 8.55
N PRO A 169 9.24 3.56 7.98
CA PRO A 169 9.80 2.59 7.04
C PRO A 169 10.12 1.26 7.73
N PHE A 170 9.92 0.16 7.00
CA PHE A 170 10.06 -1.24 7.46
C PHE A 170 11.49 -1.66 7.91
N SER A 171 12.48 -0.76 7.91
CA SER A 171 13.90 -1.10 8.13
C SER A 171 14.33 -1.29 9.59
N ASP A 172 13.45 -1.09 10.58
CA ASP A 172 13.80 -1.25 12.00
C ASP A 172 13.74 -2.69 12.53
N TYR A 173 13.47 -3.70 11.69
CA TYR A 173 13.29 -5.07 12.18
C TYR A 173 14.59 -5.91 12.35
N TYR A 174 15.78 -5.37 12.04
CA TYR A 174 17.05 -6.13 12.15
C TYR A 174 18.21 -5.38 12.82
N HIS A 175 17.96 -4.74 13.95
CA HIS A 175 19.04 -4.29 14.85
C HIS A 175 18.86 -4.82 16.27
N THR A 176 19.34 -6.05 16.49
CA THR A 176 19.77 -6.56 17.80
C THR A 176 21.10 -7.27 17.62
#